data_AF-A0A972IH07-F1
#
_entry.id   AF-A0A972IH07-F1
#
_cell.length_a   1.000
_cell.length_b   1.000
_cell.length_c   1.000
_cell.angle_alpha   90.00
_cell.angle_beta   90.00
_cell.angle_gamma   90.00
#
_symmetry.space_group_name_H-M   'P 1'
#
loop_
_entity.id
_entity.type
_entity.pdbx_description
1 polymer ?
#
loop_
_entity_poly.entity_id
_entity_poly.type
_entity_poly.pdbx_seq_one_letter_code
_entity_poly.pdbx_strand_id
1 'polypeptide(L)'
;MRKARILFTAAVVASMLAPAKTARAARFFLKDGRMLQGKYAPVAGLSERLAAPSSDAGVIRQIALINDDLRRTFICERQILEVREDEPGEALEKFLLPQQARRSGPQITSMGPIIRSTPFDEFGRRIVTVNTSKGQVNMIQGITELTPVWTKAEGIKYFVSDTRLATSSIPPEILEKMLRRLVGTSDPEQRKKLARFYIQAERYEAATAELEAMLSESNDAAIREQLEPTIRALKQMASRRLLNELQLRRAAGQHSFVYSTLKVFPTEGVAGEILQQVREMIDQFDAELGRREQALKTFDGLLAKLELEADRQKIGALREELAGHLNLSTLNRMAAFMQMAGDETMTPQERLALAISGWLVGADQATVNLPVALSMYAVRGLVREYLTTPDALKRSQILAEIRAQEAGTTAYVARLVRWMLPLVELPAESQKETGYYELSVTGPDGTPIPYWVQVPPEYDPLRRYPLIVSLNGAGTNPQLQIDWWAGAWQEGGWRAGQASRHGYIVMAPKWSGDHQSSY
;
A
#
# COMPACT_ATOMS: atom_id res chain seq x y z
N MET A 1 -72.26 27.80 43.35
CA MET A 1 -70.91 27.48 43.87
C MET A 1 -70.08 26.84 42.77
N ARG A 2 -68.88 27.40 42.54
CA ARG A 2 -67.71 26.84 41.81
C ARG A 2 -67.95 26.26 40.40
N LYS A 3 -67.47 26.98 39.38
CA LYS A 3 -66.38 26.53 38.48
C LYS A 3 -66.07 27.63 37.43
N ALA A 4 -65.14 28.51 37.80
CA ALA A 4 -64.36 29.30 36.87
C ALA A 4 -62.91 28.82 37.00
N ARG A 5 -62.37 28.19 35.95
CA ARG A 5 -60.96 27.89 35.66
C ARG A 5 -60.95 26.73 34.67
N ILE A 6 -60.57 27.01 33.42
CA ILE A 6 -59.76 26.21 32.47
C ILE A 6 -59.89 26.97 31.15
N LEU A 7 -59.00 27.95 30.98
CA LEU A 7 -58.85 28.70 29.74
C LEU A 7 -57.40 29.20 29.72
N PHE A 8 -56.43 28.28 29.74
CA PHE A 8 -55.01 28.55 29.50
C PHE A 8 -54.21 27.24 29.43
N THR A 9 -54.45 26.40 28.40
CA THR A 9 -53.59 25.23 28.06
C THR A 9 -53.97 24.73 26.66
N ALA A 10 -53.74 25.54 25.62
CA ALA A 10 -53.98 25.11 24.24
C ALA A 10 -52.99 25.69 23.21
N ALA A 11 -51.83 26.23 23.62
CA ALA A 11 -50.93 26.94 22.69
C ALA A 11 -49.42 26.69 22.87
N VAL A 12 -48.97 25.55 23.45
CA VAL A 12 -47.52 25.26 23.59
C VAL A 12 -47.08 23.86 23.14
N VAL A 13 -47.97 23.00 22.61
CA VAL A 13 -47.58 21.63 22.19
C VAL A 13 -47.25 21.52 20.69
N ALA A 14 -47.27 22.62 19.93
CA ALA A 14 -47.07 22.61 18.47
C ALA A 14 -45.69 23.13 17.99
N SER A 15 -44.61 22.96 18.78
CA SER A 15 -43.26 23.40 18.35
C SER A 15 -42.12 22.40 18.61
N MET A 16 -42.39 21.10 18.65
CA MET A 16 -41.31 20.08 18.75
C MET A 16 -41.57 18.88 17.85
N LEU A 17 -41.65 19.12 16.55
CA LEU A 17 -41.45 18.11 15.50
C LEU A 17 -40.77 18.81 14.32
N ALA A 18 -39.62 19.44 14.59
CA ALA A 18 -38.68 19.70 13.51
C ALA A 18 -38.13 18.33 13.07
N PRO A 19 -38.30 17.91 11.80
CA PRO A 19 -37.63 16.72 11.32
C PRO A 19 -36.14 16.94 11.53
N ALA A 20 -35.50 16.09 12.34
CA ALA A 20 -34.05 16.03 12.39
C ALA A 20 -33.60 15.81 10.94
N LYS A 21 -33.00 16.84 10.32
CA LYS A 21 -32.35 16.69 9.02
C LYS A 21 -31.34 15.57 9.20
N THR A 22 -31.64 14.38 8.69
CA THR A 22 -30.66 13.34 8.47
C THR A 22 -29.60 13.98 7.59
N ALA A 23 -28.45 14.29 8.18
CA ALA A 23 -27.34 14.90 7.46
C ALA A 23 -27.04 14.01 6.25
N ARG A 24 -27.35 14.51 5.06
CA ARG A 24 -27.06 13.81 3.81
C ARG A 24 -25.54 13.71 3.67
N ALA A 25 -25.07 12.61 3.11
CA ALA A 25 -23.69 12.54 2.70
C ALA A 25 -23.42 13.64 1.65
N ALA A 26 -22.27 14.28 1.74
CA ALA A 26 -21.82 15.28 0.79
C ALA A 26 -20.38 14.97 0.38
N ARG A 27 -19.96 15.48 -0.79
CA ARG A 27 -18.58 15.41 -1.27
C ARG A 27 -17.87 16.72 -0.96
N PHE A 28 -16.75 16.62 -0.26
CA PHE A 28 -15.91 17.72 0.18
C PHE A 28 -14.61 17.69 -0.62
N PHE A 29 -14.40 18.70 -1.45
CA PHE A 29 -13.15 18.88 -2.19
C PHE A 29 -12.21 19.75 -1.35
N LEU A 30 -11.00 19.26 -1.11
CA LEU A 30 -9.98 19.95 -0.33
C LEU A 30 -9.04 20.74 -1.25
N LYS A 31 -8.40 21.77 -0.68
CA LYS A 31 -7.40 22.60 -1.39
C LYS A 31 -6.17 21.81 -1.88
N ASP A 32 -5.90 20.65 -1.29
CA ASP A 32 -4.81 19.75 -1.69
C ASP A 32 -5.23 18.72 -2.76
N GLY A 33 -6.44 18.84 -3.30
CA GLY A 33 -6.95 17.97 -4.37
C GLY A 33 -7.63 16.70 -3.88
N ARG A 34 -7.66 16.42 -2.56
CA ARG A 34 -8.40 15.27 -2.03
C ARG A 34 -9.91 15.50 -2.08
N MET A 35 -10.65 14.41 -2.26
CA MET A 35 -12.11 14.38 -2.14
C MET A 35 -12.50 13.45 -1.00
N LEU A 36 -13.33 13.95 -0.07
CA LEU A 36 -13.88 13.20 1.04
C LEU A 36 -15.40 13.10 0.89
N GLN A 37 -15.97 11.95 1.17
CA GLN A 37 -17.42 11.72 1.11
C GLN A 37 -17.92 11.28 2.47
N GLY A 38 -19.01 11.87 2.96
CA GLY A 38 -19.62 11.42 4.21
C GLY A 38 -20.56 12.43 4.84
N LYS A 39 -21.05 12.06 6.03
CA LYS A 39 -21.90 12.92 6.88
C LYS A 39 -21.02 13.96 7.54
N TYR A 40 -21.44 15.22 7.46
CA TYR A 40 -20.70 16.35 8.02
C TYR A 40 -21.23 16.80 9.37
N ALA A 41 -20.32 17.11 10.28
CA ALA A 41 -20.60 17.75 11.56
C ALA A 41 -19.47 18.72 11.92
N PRO A 42 -19.74 20.00 12.23
CA PRO A 42 -18.74 20.89 12.79
C PRO A 42 -18.49 20.54 14.28
N VAL A 43 -17.22 20.41 14.67
CA VAL A 43 -16.78 20.07 16.03
C VAL A 43 -15.76 21.08 16.55
N ALA A 44 -15.67 21.23 17.87
CA ALA A 44 -14.71 22.10 18.54
C ALA A 44 -13.37 21.41 18.83
N GLY A 45 -13.36 20.07 18.91
CA GLY A 45 -12.16 19.29 19.22
C GLY A 45 -12.30 17.81 18.87
N LEU A 46 -11.19 17.07 18.96
CA LEU A 46 -11.11 15.63 18.59
C LEU A 46 -11.86 14.70 19.56
N SER A 47 -12.08 15.13 20.80
CA SER A 47 -12.75 14.35 21.86
C SER A 47 -14.27 14.53 21.88
N GLU A 48 -14.81 15.48 21.12
CA GLU A 48 -16.24 15.77 21.14
C GLU A 48 -17.01 14.63 20.44
N ARG A 49 -17.93 14.00 21.17
CA ARG A 49 -18.84 13.01 20.58
C ARG A 49 -19.79 13.74 19.62
N LEU A 50 -20.27 13.02 18.60
CA LEU A 50 -21.47 13.38 17.84
C LEU A 50 -22.70 13.35 18.76
N ALA A 51 -22.76 14.23 19.75
CA ALA A 51 -23.97 14.57 20.45
C ALA A 51 -24.62 15.72 19.69
N ALA A 52 -25.95 15.79 19.71
CA ALA A 52 -26.69 16.93 19.18
C ALA A 52 -26.06 18.23 19.70
N PRO A 53 -25.99 19.29 18.88
CA PRO A 53 -25.32 20.52 19.25
C PRO A 53 -25.90 20.99 20.59
N SER A 54 -25.14 20.87 21.68
CA SER A 54 -25.47 21.60 22.90
C SER A 54 -25.42 23.07 22.51
N SER A 55 -26.43 23.80 22.97
CA SER A 55 -26.61 25.24 22.77
C SER A 55 -25.58 26.04 23.57
N ASP A 56 -24.30 25.68 23.49
CA ASP A 56 -23.21 26.48 24.06
C ASP A 56 -22.87 27.58 23.08
N ALA A 57 -23.64 28.67 23.17
CA ALA A 57 -23.38 29.91 22.49
C ALA A 57 -22.01 30.46 22.93
N GLY A 58 -20.96 30.17 22.14
CA GLY A 58 -19.61 30.67 22.39
C GLY A 58 -18.47 29.76 21.89
N VAL A 59 -18.74 28.49 21.59
CA VAL A 59 -17.68 27.56 21.15
C VAL A 59 -17.43 27.70 19.64
N ILE A 60 -16.22 28.13 19.27
CA ILE A 60 -15.77 28.21 17.88
C ILE A 60 -15.54 26.79 17.35
N ARG A 61 -16.32 26.37 16.36
CA ARG A 61 -16.20 25.06 15.70
C ARG A 61 -15.51 25.25 14.35
N GLN A 62 -14.19 25.14 14.31
CA GLN A 62 -13.38 25.29 13.09
C GLN A 62 -12.94 23.95 12.46
N ILE A 63 -13.35 22.83 13.06
CA ILE A 63 -13.00 21.48 12.61
C ILE A 63 -14.24 20.87 11.97
N ALA A 64 -14.13 20.50 10.69
CA ALA A 64 -15.11 19.65 10.04
C ALA A 64 -14.80 18.19 10.36
N LEU A 65 -15.77 17.49 10.95
CA LEU A 65 -15.81 16.04 11.03
C LEU A 65 -16.60 15.49 9.85
N ILE A 66 -15.94 14.70 9.02
CA ILE A 66 -16.56 13.96 7.91
C ILE A 66 -16.55 12.47 8.30
N ASN A 67 -17.75 11.88 8.38
CA ASN A 67 -17.95 10.49 8.77
C ASN A 67 -18.53 9.68 7.59
N ASP A 68 -17.74 8.75 7.04
CA ASP A 68 -18.15 7.84 5.94
C ASP A 68 -18.74 6.51 6.47
N ASP A 69 -19.11 6.48 7.76
CA ASP A 69 -19.51 5.30 8.56
C ASP A 69 -18.39 4.29 8.83
N LEU A 70 -17.23 4.37 8.18
CA LEU A 70 -16.04 3.55 8.47
C LEU A 70 -14.94 4.34 9.19
N ARG A 71 -14.75 5.59 8.77
CA ARG A 71 -13.67 6.53 9.11
C ARG A 71 -14.27 7.86 9.54
N ARG A 72 -13.60 8.47 10.51
CA ARG A 72 -13.85 9.84 10.94
C ARG A 72 -12.66 10.68 10.55
N THR A 73 -12.86 11.59 9.61
CA THR A 73 -11.82 12.50 9.16
C THR A 73 -12.07 13.87 9.76
N PHE A 74 -11.08 14.36 10.52
CA PHE A 74 -11.11 15.69 11.11
C PHE A 74 -10.21 16.60 10.27
N ILE A 75 -10.78 17.66 9.72
CA ILE A 75 -10.04 18.64 8.92
C ILE A 75 -10.39 20.05 9.38
N CYS A 76 -9.46 21.00 9.20
CA CYS A 76 -9.80 22.40 9.36
C CYS A 76 -10.78 22.82 8.25
N GLU A 77 -11.89 23.47 8.59
CA GLU A 77 -12.89 23.93 7.62
C GLU A 77 -12.31 24.83 6.54
N ARG A 78 -11.24 25.58 6.85
CA ARG A 78 -10.54 26.45 5.90
C ARG A 78 -9.85 25.68 4.77
N GLN A 79 -9.68 24.37 4.89
CA GLN A 79 -9.10 23.50 3.86
C GLN A 79 -10.15 22.99 2.87
N ILE A 80 -11.44 23.15 3.17
CA ILE A 80 -12.53 22.80 2.27
C ILE A 80 -12.61 23.89 1.19
N LEU A 81 -12.45 23.47 -0.06
CA LEU A 81 -12.57 24.33 -1.24
C LEU A 81 -14.02 24.39 -1.71
N GLU A 82 -14.67 23.23 -1.81
CA GLU A 82 -16.03 23.10 -2.34
C GLU A 82 -16.78 21.97 -1.65
N VAL A 83 -18.07 22.16 -1.38
CA VAL A 83 -18.98 21.12 -0.89
C VAL A 83 -20.07 20.92 -1.93
N ARG A 84 -20.23 19.68 -2.40
CA ARG A 84 -21.33 19.28 -3.27
C ARG A 84 -22.24 18.35 -2.51
N GLU A 85 -23.54 18.66 -2.48
CA GLU A 85 -24.53 17.70 -2.02
C GLU A 85 -24.46 16.47 -2.93
N ASP A 86 -24.41 15.29 -2.31
CA ASP A 86 -24.39 14.05 -3.07
C ASP A 86 -25.78 13.83 -3.66
N GLU A 87 -25.87 13.64 -4.98
CA GLU A 87 -27.08 13.11 -5.59
C GLU A 87 -27.35 11.72 -4.98
N PRO A 88 -28.63 11.32 -4.81
CA PRO A 88 -28.95 10.00 -4.32
C PRO A 88 -28.41 8.94 -5.28
N GLY A 89 -27.18 8.46 -5.02
CA GLY A 89 -26.61 7.31 -5.70
C GLY A 89 -27.38 6.04 -5.36
N GLU A 90 -26.99 4.93 -5.99
CA GLU A 90 -27.52 3.62 -5.62
C GLU A 90 -27.35 3.37 -4.12
N ALA A 91 -28.44 3.00 -3.45
CA ALA A 91 -28.37 2.60 -2.06
C ALA A 91 -27.45 1.38 -1.92
N LEU A 92 -26.50 1.45 -0.98
CA LEU A 92 -25.64 0.32 -0.67
C LEU A 92 -26.48 -0.88 -0.24
N GLU A 93 -26.21 -2.04 -0.83
CA GLU A 93 -26.86 -3.29 -0.47
C GLU A 93 -26.45 -3.74 0.93
N LYS A 94 -27.42 -4.08 1.76
CA LYS A 94 -27.19 -4.42 3.17
C LYS A 94 -27.69 -5.81 3.51
N PHE A 95 -26.88 -6.54 4.26
CA PHE A 95 -27.26 -7.81 4.87
C PHE A 95 -27.20 -7.71 6.39
N LEU A 96 -28.28 -8.07 7.06
CA LEU A 96 -28.38 -8.07 8.52
C LEU A 96 -28.11 -9.47 9.04
N LEU A 97 -27.18 -9.57 10.00
CA LEU A 97 -26.86 -10.82 10.66
C LEU A 97 -27.49 -10.80 12.06
N PRO A 98 -28.45 -11.70 12.34
CA PRO A 98 -29.08 -11.74 13.65
C PRO A 98 -28.06 -12.20 14.71
N GLN A 99 -27.65 -11.26 15.57
CA GLN A 99 -26.85 -11.54 16.76
C GLN A 99 -27.50 -10.90 17.98
N GLN A 100 -27.31 -11.52 19.14
CA GLN A 100 -27.71 -10.96 20.44
C GLN A 100 -26.67 -9.93 20.90
N ALA A 101 -26.63 -8.77 20.22
CA ALA A 101 -25.71 -7.68 20.55
C ALA A 101 -26.04 -7.10 21.93
N ARG A 102 -25.02 -6.90 22.75
CA ARG A 102 -25.17 -6.35 24.10
C ARG A 102 -25.46 -4.85 24.03
N ARG A 103 -26.60 -4.44 24.57
CA ARG A 103 -27.01 -3.01 24.62
C ARG A 103 -26.68 -2.31 25.94
N SER A 104 -26.40 -3.07 27.01
CA SER A 104 -26.10 -2.53 28.35
C SER A 104 -24.94 -3.28 29.02
N GLY A 105 -24.08 -2.54 29.73
CA GLY A 105 -22.89 -3.06 30.41
C GLY A 105 -21.67 -2.13 30.32
N PRO A 106 -20.47 -2.61 30.72
CA PRO A 106 -19.22 -1.87 30.60
C PRO A 106 -18.98 -1.40 29.16
N GLN A 107 -18.67 -0.12 29.00
CA GLN A 107 -18.53 0.55 27.70
C GLN A 107 -17.14 0.31 27.09
N ILE A 108 -17.02 0.51 25.78
CA ILE A 108 -15.73 0.42 25.06
C ILE A 108 -14.64 1.34 25.63
N THR A 109 -14.99 2.47 26.27
CA THR A 109 -14.03 3.35 26.95
C THR A 109 -13.35 2.70 28.16
N SER A 110 -13.91 1.61 28.69
CA SER A 110 -13.28 0.78 29.72
C SER A 110 -12.43 -0.36 29.16
N MET A 111 -12.43 -0.53 27.83
CA MET A 111 -11.52 -1.45 27.13
C MET A 111 -10.19 -0.73 26.94
N GLY A 112 -9.11 -1.29 27.47
CA GLY A 112 -7.76 -0.89 27.06
C GLY A 112 -7.39 -1.51 25.71
N PRO A 113 -6.10 -1.51 25.33
CA PRO A 113 -5.67 -1.90 24.00
C PRO A 113 -6.10 -3.34 23.66
N ILE A 114 -6.46 -3.54 22.38
CA ILE A 114 -6.70 -4.87 21.82
C ILE A 114 -5.34 -5.55 21.69
N ILE A 115 -5.16 -6.67 22.39
CA ILE A 115 -3.93 -7.48 22.36
C ILE A 115 -3.98 -8.46 21.19
N ARG A 116 -5.13 -9.09 20.99
CA ARG A 116 -5.30 -10.14 19.96
C ARG A 116 -6.72 -10.14 19.44
N SER A 117 -6.89 -10.42 18.16
CA SER A 117 -8.18 -10.72 17.54
C SER A 117 -8.07 -12.03 16.77
N THR A 118 -9.00 -12.96 16.98
CA THR A 118 -9.15 -14.10 16.05
C THR A 118 -9.80 -13.61 14.75
N PRO A 119 -9.67 -14.36 13.64
CA PRO A 119 -10.52 -14.20 12.47
C PRO A 119 -12.00 -14.37 12.84
N PHE A 120 -12.88 -13.87 11.97
CA PHE A 120 -14.30 -14.17 12.04
C PHE A 120 -14.56 -15.60 11.58
N ASP A 121 -15.52 -16.27 12.22
CA ASP A 121 -16.08 -17.54 11.75
C ASP A 121 -17.18 -17.31 10.69
N GLU A 122 -17.74 -18.40 10.17
CA GLU A 122 -18.86 -18.39 9.20
C GLU A 122 -20.18 -17.84 9.76
N PHE A 123 -20.26 -17.62 11.08
CA PHE A 123 -21.40 -16.98 11.75
C PHE A 123 -21.14 -15.48 12.00
N GLY A 124 -19.98 -14.97 11.58
CA GLY A 124 -19.57 -13.59 11.81
C GLY A 124 -19.15 -13.30 13.24
N ARG A 125 -18.69 -14.29 14.01
CA ARG A 125 -18.23 -14.12 15.40
C ARG A 125 -16.72 -14.24 15.50
N ARG A 126 -16.12 -13.47 16.41
CA ARG A 126 -14.69 -13.52 16.75
C ARG A 126 -14.44 -13.29 18.23
N ILE A 127 -13.26 -13.68 18.69
CA ILE A 127 -12.78 -13.41 20.04
C ILE A 127 -11.74 -12.29 19.97
N VAL A 128 -11.96 -11.25 20.77
CA VAL A 128 -11.06 -10.12 20.92
C VAL A 128 -10.54 -10.11 22.35
N THR A 129 -9.24 -10.28 22.52
CA THR A 129 -8.57 -10.19 23.82
C THR A 129 -8.20 -8.74 24.06
N VAL A 130 -8.77 -8.13 25.11
CA VAL A 130 -8.50 -6.74 25.50
C VAL A 130 -7.81 -6.69 26.85
N ASN A 131 -6.87 -5.76 27.00
CA ASN A 131 -6.32 -5.46 28.31
C ASN A 131 -7.23 -4.47 29.03
N THR A 132 -7.70 -4.79 30.24
CA THR A 132 -8.50 -3.86 31.04
C THR A 132 -7.72 -3.48 32.30
N SER A 133 -8.17 -2.46 33.05
CA SER A 133 -7.56 -2.13 34.35
C SER A 133 -7.60 -3.28 35.37
N LYS A 134 -8.44 -4.30 35.13
CA LYS A 134 -8.58 -5.49 35.98
C LYS A 134 -7.91 -6.74 35.39
N GLY A 135 -7.15 -6.61 34.30
CA GLY A 135 -6.49 -7.71 33.59
C GLY A 135 -7.09 -8.00 32.22
N GLN A 136 -6.61 -9.07 31.59
CA GLN A 136 -7.01 -9.45 30.23
C GLN A 136 -8.40 -10.09 30.21
N VAL A 137 -9.25 -9.66 29.27
CA VAL A 137 -10.61 -10.18 29.08
C VAL A 137 -10.82 -10.58 27.62
N ASN A 138 -11.37 -11.78 27.40
CA ASN A 138 -11.76 -12.26 26.08
C ASN A 138 -13.21 -11.86 25.78
N MET A 139 -13.37 -10.79 25.01
CA MET A 139 -14.66 -10.31 24.52
C MET A 139 -15.10 -11.12 23.29
N ILE A 140 -16.40 -11.46 23.21
CA ILE A 140 -16.99 -12.01 22.00
C ILE A 140 -17.61 -10.87 21.20
N GLN A 141 -17.21 -10.74 19.95
CA GLN A 141 -17.74 -9.76 19.02
C GLN A 141 -18.43 -10.47 17.86
N GLY A 142 -19.56 -9.93 17.39
CA GLY A 142 -20.32 -10.47 16.27
C GLY A 142 -20.66 -9.40 15.24
N ILE A 143 -20.65 -9.79 13.97
CA ILE A 143 -21.11 -8.96 12.85
C ILE A 143 -22.64 -8.89 12.89
N THR A 144 -23.19 -7.68 12.81
CA THR A 144 -24.64 -7.44 12.79
C THR A 144 -25.15 -6.80 11.51
N GLU A 145 -24.29 -6.08 10.78
CA GLU A 145 -24.61 -5.47 9.49
C GLU A 145 -23.41 -5.59 8.56
N LEU A 146 -23.62 -6.17 7.38
CA LEU A 146 -22.66 -6.20 6.27
C LEU A 146 -23.11 -5.21 5.20
N THR A 147 -22.20 -4.32 4.81
CA THR A 147 -22.33 -3.46 3.62
C THR A 147 -21.13 -3.71 2.70
N PRO A 148 -21.12 -3.22 1.45
CA PRO A 148 -20.04 -3.48 0.52
C PRO A 148 -18.72 -2.83 0.94
N VAL A 149 -18.79 -1.69 1.67
CA VAL A 149 -17.62 -0.89 2.07
C VAL A 149 -17.22 -1.15 3.52
N TRP A 150 -18.20 -1.28 4.42
CA TRP A 150 -17.95 -1.48 5.84
C TRP A 150 -18.85 -2.55 6.46
N THR A 151 -18.36 -3.11 7.57
CA THR A 151 -19.03 -4.10 8.38
C THR A 151 -19.19 -3.59 9.80
N LYS A 152 -20.40 -3.69 10.35
CA LYS A 152 -20.68 -3.42 11.75
C LYS A 152 -20.38 -4.66 12.59
N ALA A 153 -19.47 -4.53 13.55
CA ALA A 153 -19.18 -5.56 14.53
C ALA A 153 -19.49 -5.06 15.95
N GLU A 154 -20.43 -5.73 16.62
CA GLU A 154 -20.95 -5.38 17.94
C GLU A 154 -20.52 -6.40 19.01
N GLY A 155 -20.38 -5.93 20.25
CA GLY A 155 -20.04 -6.79 21.39
C GLY A 155 -21.22 -7.68 21.76
N ILE A 156 -21.03 -9.00 21.75
CA ILE A 156 -22.04 -9.97 22.19
C ILE A 156 -21.90 -10.21 23.70
N LYS A 157 -20.66 -10.38 24.18
CA LYS A 157 -20.36 -10.71 25.58
C LYS A 157 -19.31 -9.76 26.15
N TYR A 158 -19.37 -9.51 27.46
CA TYR A 158 -18.46 -8.67 28.27
C TYR A 158 -18.60 -7.16 28.10
N PHE A 159 -18.51 -6.60 26.89
CA PHE A 159 -18.56 -5.15 26.68
C PHE A 159 -19.63 -4.74 25.68
N VAL A 160 -20.12 -3.51 25.83
CA VAL A 160 -20.88 -2.81 24.79
C VAL A 160 -19.87 -2.13 23.87
N SER A 161 -19.66 -2.71 22.69
CA SER A 161 -18.78 -2.19 21.65
C SER A 161 -19.56 -2.03 20.34
N ASP A 162 -19.43 -0.88 19.68
CA ASP A 162 -19.85 -0.65 18.29
C ASP A 162 -18.60 -0.28 17.52
N THR A 163 -18.18 -1.16 16.60
CA THR A 163 -17.00 -0.95 15.78
C THR A 163 -17.34 -1.15 14.31
N ARG A 164 -16.64 -0.40 13.47
CA ARG A 164 -16.77 -0.45 12.01
C ARG A 164 -15.45 -0.96 11.46
N LEU A 165 -15.53 -1.96 10.59
CA LEU A 165 -14.38 -2.59 9.93
C LEU A 165 -14.59 -2.49 8.43
N ALA A 166 -13.52 -2.42 7.64
CA ALA A 166 -13.68 -2.48 6.19
C ALA A 166 -14.16 -3.88 5.80
N THR A 167 -15.14 -4.00 4.90
CA THR A 167 -15.62 -5.32 4.45
C THR A 167 -14.50 -6.09 3.74
N SER A 168 -13.56 -5.38 3.13
CA SER A 168 -12.34 -5.94 2.54
C SER A 168 -11.39 -6.56 3.55
N SER A 169 -11.51 -6.28 4.87
CA SER A 169 -10.70 -6.93 5.91
C SER A 169 -11.19 -8.32 6.28
N ILE A 170 -12.34 -8.75 5.76
CA ILE A 170 -12.88 -10.10 5.97
C ILE A 170 -12.36 -11.01 4.85
N PRO A 171 -11.75 -12.16 5.19
CA PRO A 171 -11.28 -13.13 4.19
C PRO A 171 -12.40 -13.47 3.18
N PRO A 172 -12.12 -13.48 1.86
CA PRO A 172 -13.13 -13.70 0.84
C PRO A 172 -13.98 -14.95 1.07
N GLU A 173 -13.34 -16.07 1.43
CA GLU A 173 -14.03 -17.34 1.69
C GLU A 173 -14.99 -17.26 2.88
N ILE A 174 -14.61 -16.55 3.95
CA ILE A 174 -15.45 -16.38 5.14
C ILE A 174 -16.63 -15.45 4.82
N LEU A 175 -16.37 -14.37 4.07
CA LEU A 175 -17.43 -13.46 3.61
C LEU A 175 -18.44 -14.20 2.72
N GLU A 176 -17.96 -15.02 1.79
CA GLU A 176 -18.80 -15.83 0.92
C GLU A 176 -19.65 -16.81 1.73
N LYS A 177 -19.05 -17.58 2.66
CA LYS A 177 -19.80 -18.50 3.54
C LYS A 177 -20.88 -17.78 4.35
N MET A 178 -20.57 -16.60 4.90
CA MET A 178 -21.55 -15.78 5.62
C MET A 178 -22.70 -15.33 4.71
N LEU A 179 -22.40 -14.81 3.53
CA LEU A 179 -23.41 -14.30 2.61
C LEU A 179 -24.28 -15.41 2.03
N ARG A 180 -23.69 -16.55 1.64
CA ARG A 180 -24.42 -17.75 1.16
C ARG A 180 -25.35 -18.33 2.21
N ARG A 181 -25.04 -18.17 3.50
CA ARG A 181 -25.94 -18.59 4.57
C ARG A 181 -27.15 -17.67 4.71
N LEU A 182 -26.98 -16.38 4.42
CA LEU A 182 -28.04 -15.37 4.50
C LEU A 182 -28.94 -15.38 3.26
N VAL A 183 -28.35 -15.66 2.10
CA VAL A 183 -29.00 -15.74 0.80
C VAL A 183 -29.36 -17.20 0.55
N GLY A 184 -30.65 -17.54 0.62
CA GLY A 184 -31.09 -18.89 0.27
C GLY A 184 -30.72 -19.22 -1.18
N THR A 185 -30.25 -20.43 -1.46
CA THR A 185 -29.78 -20.84 -2.81
C THR A 185 -30.86 -20.80 -3.89
N SER A 186 -32.14 -20.76 -3.49
CA SER A 186 -33.27 -20.87 -4.41
C SER A 186 -34.01 -19.56 -4.73
N ASP A 187 -33.67 -18.43 -4.10
CA ASP A 187 -34.37 -17.15 -4.32
C ASP A 187 -33.62 -16.26 -5.35
N PRO A 188 -34.14 -16.10 -6.59
CA PRO A 188 -33.47 -15.32 -7.63
C PRO A 188 -33.24 -13.86 -7.25
N GLU A 189 -34.14 -13.24 -6.49
CA GLU A 189 -34.00 -11.82 -6.13
C GLU A 189 -32.93 -11.61 -5.05
N GLN A 190 -32.80 -12.54 -4.10
CA GLN A 190 -31.70 -12.51 -3.14
C GLN A 190 -30.34 -12.76 -3.79
N ARG A 191 -30.28 -13.60 -4.82
CA ARG A 191 -29.06 -13.82 -5.61
C ARG A 191 -28.67 -12.60 -6.45
N LYS A 192 -29.64 -11.92 -7.07
CA LYS A 192 -29.39 -10.61 -7.72
C LYS A 192 -28.89 -9.56 -6.72
N LYS A 193 -29.48 -9.52 -5.52
CA LYS A 193 -29.03 -8.66 -4.42
C LYS A 193 -27.59 -8.98 -4.01
N LEU A 194 -27.23 -10.26 -3.93
CA LEU A 194 -25.86 -10.71 -3.64
C LEU A 194 -24.88 -10.29 -4.73
N ALA A 195 -25.26 -10.45 -6.01
CA ALA A 195 -24.45 -9.97 -7.13
C ALA A 195 -24.23 -8.46 -7.04
N ARG A 196 -25.27 -7.64 -6.82
CA ARG A 196 -25.13 -6.19 -6.62
C ARG A 196 -24.23 -5.84 -5.45
N PHE A 197 -24.33 -6.56 -4.33
CA PHE A 197 -23.42 -6.39 -3.20
C PHE A 197 -21.96 -6.62 -3.60
N TYR A 198 -21.66 -7.68 -4.36
CA TYR A 198 -20.31 -7.93 -4.85
C TYR A 198 -19.82 -6.86 -5.82
N ILE A 199 -20.69 -6.37 -6.72
CA ILE A 199 -20.37 -5.27 -7.65
C ILE A 199 -20.00 -4.00 -6.87
N GLN A 200 -20.82 -3.62 -5.89
CA GLN A 200 -20.57 -2.45 -5.03
C GLN A 200 -19.34 -2.62 -4.13
N ALA A 201 -18.93 -3.86 -3.84
CA ALA A 201 -17.70 -4.19 -3.13
C ALA A 201 -16.48 -4.32 -4.06
N GLU A 202 -16.65 -4.02 -5.36
CA GLU A 202 -15.68 -4.20 -6.44
C GLU A 202 -15.21 -5.66 -6.63
N ARG A 203 -15.91 -6.64 -6.06
CA ARG A 203 -15.61 -8.07 -6.16
C ARG A 203 -16.21 -8.67 -7.43
N TYR A 204 -15.75 -8.19 -8.58
CA TYR A 204 -16.33 -8.51 -9.90
C TYR A 204 -16.28 -10.00 -10.26
N GLU A 205 -15.25 -10.74 -9.83
CA GLU A 205 -15.14 -12.19 -10.05
C GLU A 205 -16.23 -12.95 -9.29
N ALA A 206 -16.44 -12.61 -8.01
CA ALA A 206 -17.51 -13.22 -7.20
C ALA A 206 -18.90 -12.87 -7.75
N ALA A 207 -19.09 -11.64 -8.23
CA ALA A 207 -20.34 -11.24 -8.89
C ALA A 207 -20.57 -12.02 -10.19
N THR A 208 -19.52 -12.17 -11.01
CA THR A 208 -19.57 -12.94 -12.26
C THR A 208 -19.93 -14.39 -11.99
N ALA A 209 -19.23 -15.05 -11.05
CA ALA A 209 -19.48 -16.44 -10.70
C ALA A 209 -20.92 -16.66 -10.20
N GLU A 210 -21.46 -15.74 -9.41
CA GLU A 210 -22.83 -15.82 -8.91
C GLU A 210 -23.86 -15.71 -10.04
N LEU A 211 -23.67 -14.77 -11.00
CA LEU A 211 -24.55 -14.61 -12.14
C LEU A 211 -24.42 -15.75 -13.17
N GLU A 212 -23.22 -16.27 -13.40
CA GLU A 212 -22.98 -17.44 -14.25
C GLU A 212 -23.65 -18.69 -13.65
N ALA A 213 -23.57 -18.88 -12.34
CA ALA A 213 -24.29 -19.96 -11.65
C ALA A 213 -25.81 -19.83 -11.84
N MET A 214 -26.38 -18.62 -11.76
CA MET A 214 -27.79 -18.37 -12.06
C MET A 214 -28.16 -18.75 -13.50
N LEU A 215 -27.27 -18.48 -14.46
CA LEU A 215 -27.47 -18.86 -15.87
C LEU A 215 -27.38 -20.37 -16.12
N SER A 216 -26.53 -21.07 -15.39
CA SER A 216 -26.41 -22.53 -15.52
C SER A 216 -27.60 -23.28 -14.94
N GLU A 217 -28.24 -22.72 -13.90
CA GLU A 217 -29.37 -23.34 -13.21
C GLU A 217 -30.74 -22.98 -13.83
N SER A 218 -30.79 -21.89 -14.59
CA SER A 218 -32.00 -21.42 -15.26
C SER A 218 -32.02 -21.79 -16.75
N ASN A 219 -33.09 -22.45 -17.19
CA ASN A 219 -33.37 -22.67 -18.62
C ASN A 219 -34.19 -21.54 -19.25
N ASP A 220 -34.40 -20.42 -18.55
CA ASP A 220 -35.19 -19.29 -19.03
C ASP A 220 -34.38 -18.36 -19.94
N ALA A 221 -34.81 -18.23 -21.19
CA ALA A 221 -34.18 -17.37 -22.19
C ALA A 221 -34.21 -15.87 -21.81
N ALA A 222 -35.24 -15.42 -21.09
CA ALA A 222 -35.35 -14.02 -20.66
C ALA A 222 -34.32 -13.66 -19.59
N ILE A 223 -34.00 -14.59 -18.69
CA ILE A 223 -32.94 -14.41 -17.68
C ILE A 223 -31.57 -14.34 -18.37
N ARG A 224 -31.37 -15.15 -19.41
CA ARG A 224 -30.13 -15.12 -20.21
C ARG A 224 -29.91 -13.78 -20.89
N GLU A 225 -30.93 -13.24 -21.55
CA GLU A 225 -30.86 -11.94 -22.24
C GLU A 225 -30.55 -10.78 -21.25
N GLN A 226 -31.02 -10.87 -20.01
CA GLN A 226 -30.78 -9.85 -18.99
C GLN A 226 -29.38 -9.94 -18.34
N LEU A 227 -28.90 -11.15 -18.04
CA LEU A 227 -27.66 -11.33 -17.27
C LEU A 227 -26.40 -11.35 -18.14
N GLU A 228 -26.47 -11.82 -19.39
CA GLU A 228 -25.30 -11.88 -20.27
C GLU A 228 -24.60 -10.52 -20.47
N PRO A 229 -25.31 -9.40 -20.76
CA PRO A 229 -24.67 -8.09 -20.89
C PRO A 229 -24.00 -7.65 -19.59
N THR A 230 -24.63 -7.95 -18.45
CA THR A 230 -24.10 -7.64 -17.12
C THR A 230 -22.82 -8.42 -16.86
N ILE A 231 -22.81 -9.73 -17.12
CA ILE A 231 -21.62 -10.58 -16.98
C ILE A 231 -20.47 -10.08 -17.85
N ARG A 232 -20.75 -9.73 -19.12
CA ARG A 232 -19.73 -9.15 -20.01
C ARG A 232 -19.17 -7.84 -19.45
N ALA A 233 -20.01 -6.95 -18.92
CA ALA A 233 -19.57 -5.72 -18.28
C ALA A 233 -18.72 -5.98 -17.03
N LEU A 234 -19.07 -6.99 -16.22
CA LEU A 234 -18.30 -7.37 -15.03
C LEU A 234 -16.94 -7.95 -15.38
N LYS A 235 -16.85 -8.81 -16.40
CA LYS A 235 -15.57 -9.31 -16.94
C LYS A 235 -14.69 -8.14 -17.36
N GLN A 236 -15.24 -7.14 -18.05
CA GLN A 236 -14.49 -5.94 -18.44
C GLN A 236 -14.01 -5.11 -17.22
N MET A 237 -14.87 -4.91 -16.21
CA MET A 237 -14.48 -4.20 -14.98
C MET A 237 -13.39 -4.95 -14.21
N ALA A 238 -13.49 -6.28 -14.12
CA ALA A 238 -12.48 -7.14 -13.51
C ALA A 238 -11.12 -7.00 -14.21
N SER A 239 -11.11 -7.12 -15.54
CA SER A 239 -9.89 -6.96 -16.35
C SER A 239 -9.29 -5.56 -16.22
N ARG A 240 -10.11 -4.51 -16.20
CA ARG A 240 -9.63 -3.13 -16.01
C ARG A 240 -9.00 -2.95 -14.62
N ARG A 241 -9.64 -3.48 -13.58
CA ARG A 241 -9.12 -3.46 -12.21
C ARG A 241 -7.78 -4.21 -12.12
N LEU A 242 -7.69 -5.40 -12.72
CA LEU A 242 -6.45 -6.18 -12.76
C LEU A 242 -5.34 -5.42 -13.48
N LEU A 243 -5.63 -4.82 -14.64
CA LEU A 243 -4.64 -4.03 -15.37
C LEU A 243 -4.15 -2.82 -14.55
N ASN A 244 -5.05 -2.10 -13.87
CA ASN A 244 -4.67 -1.00 -12.98
C ASN A 244 -3.79 -1.47 -11.82
N GLU A 245 -4.07 -2.65 -11.25
CA GLU A 245 -3.22 -3.25 -10.22
C GLU A 245 -1.83 -3.60 -10.78
N LEU A 246 -1.75 -4.18 -11.98
CA LEU A 246 -0.47 -4.49 -12.63
C LEU A 246 0.35 -3.23 -12.93
N GLN A 247 -0.30 -2.13 -13.34
CA GLN A 247 0.37 -0.83 -13.51
C GLN A 247 0.93 -0.30 -12.18
N LEU A 248 0.15 -0.39 -11.09
CA LEU A 248 0.61 -0.02 -9.76
C LEU A 248 1.83 -0.85 -9.34
N ARG A 249 1.78 -2.17 -9.55
CA ARG A 249 2.86 -3.11 -9.21
C ARG A 249 4.13 -2.86 -10.02
N ARG A 250 3.99 -2.52 -11.31
CA ARG A 250 5.11 -2.11 -12.17
C ARG A 250 5.78 -0.85 -11.63
N ALA A 251 4.99 0.16 -11.27
CA ALA A 251 5.51 1.38 -10.65
C ALA A 251 6.20 1.10 -9.30
N ALA A 252 5.71 0.11 -8.55
CA ALA A 252 6.31 -0.36 -7.29
C ALA A 252 7.61 -1.17 -7.48
N GLY A 253 7.99 -1.52 -8.72
CA GLY A 253 9.21 -2.26 -9.04
C GLY A 253 9.06 -3.79 -9.13
N GLN A 254 7.83 -4.30 -9.06
CA GLN A 254 7.52 -5.75 -9.13
C GLN A 254 7.41 -6.20 -10.59
N HIS A 255 8.50 -6.10 -11.33
CA HIS A 255 8.52 -6.30 -12.78
C HIS A 255 8.27 -7.76 -13.17
N SER A 256 8.87 -8.71 -12.45
CA SER A 256 8.78 -10.14 -12.75
C SER A 256 7.37 -10.68 -12.50
N PHE A 257 6.76 -10.26 -11.38
CA PHE A 257 5.36 -10.54 -11.08
C PHE A 257 4.43 -9.97 -12.15
N VAL A 258 4.63 -8.72 -12.57
CA VAL A 258 3.78 -8.09 -13.57
C VAL A 258 3.91 -8.80 -14.92
N TYR A 259 5.13 -9.04 -15.39
CA TYR A 259 5.38 -9.67 -16.67
C TYR A 259 4.82 -11.09 -16.74
N SER A 260 5.01 -11.90 -15.69
CA SER A 260 4.41 -13.24 -15.62
C SER A 260 2.89 -13.22 -15.60
N THR A 261 2.28 -12.28 -14.88
CA THR A 261 0.82 -12.15 -14.81
C THR A 261 0.21 -11.68 -16.14
N LEU A 262 0.87 -10.75 -16.85
CA LEU A 262 0.43 -10.29 -18.16
C LEU A 262 0.38 -11.42 -19.19
N LYS A 263 1.32 -12.39 -19.13
CA LYS A 263 1.35 -13.54 -20.05
C LYS A 263 0.15 -14.47 -19.91
N VAL A 264 -0.43 -14.55 -18.71
CA VAL A 264 -1.61 -15.37 -18.40
C VAL A 264 -2.86 -14.53 -18.21
N PHE A 265 -2.87 -13.30 -18.74
CA PHE A 265 -3.97 -12.36 -18.58
C PHE A 265 -5.26 -12.92 -19.23
N PRO A 266 -6.42 -12.84 -18.55
CA PRO A 266 -7.67 -13.37 -19.08
C PRO A 266 -8.08 -12.66 -20.38
N THR A 267 -8.38 -13.43 -21.42
CA THR A 267 -8.77 -12.91 -22.75
C THR A 267 -10.26 -13.03 -23.03
N GLU A 268 -10.95 -13.94 -22.34
CA GLU A 268 -12.37 -14.21 -22.57
C GLU A 268 -13.26 -13.06 -22.06
N GLY A 269 -14.13 -12.55 -22.93
CA GLY A 269 -15.09 -11.50 -22.57
C GLY A 269 -14.45 -10.11 -22.33
N VAL A 270 -13.17 -9.94 -22.66
CA VAL A 270 -12.44 -8.69 -22.45
C VAL A 270 -12.49 -7.80 -23.69
N ALA A 271 -12.67 -6.49 -23.48
CA ALA A 271 -12.68 -5.52 -24.57
C ALA A 271 -11.33 -5.48 -25.30
N GLY A 272 -11.36 -5.35 -26.62
CA GLY A 272 -10.14 -5.33 -27.46
C GLY A 272 -9.15 -4.23 -27.07
N GLU A 273 -9.63 -3.08 -26.58
CA GLU A 273 -8.79 -1.99 -26.07
C GLU A 273 -7.94 -2.43 -24.85
N ILE A 274 -8.53 -3.18 -23.91
CA ILE A 274 -7.80 -3.67 -22.73
C ILE A 274 -6.74 -4.69 -23.16
N LEU A 275 -7.09 -5.59 -24.08
CA LEU A 275 -6.15 -6.58 -24.62
C LEU A 275 -5.01 -5.91 -25.40
N GLN A 276 -5.30 -4.82 -26.11
CA GLN A 276 -4.27 -4.02 -26.77
C GLN A 276 -3.32 -3.38 -25.75
N GLN A 277 -3.83 -2.80 -24.66
CA GLN A 277 -3.00 -2.27 -23.58
C GLN A 277 -2.13 -3.35 -22.91
N VAL A 278 -2.66 -4.57 -22.75
CA VAL A 278 -1.88 -5.71 -22.23
C VAL A 278 -0.74 -6.09 -23.18
N ARG A 279 -1.02 -6.19 -24.49
CA ARG A 279 0.01 -6.47 -25.50
C ARG A 279 1.08 -5.40 -25.53
N GLU A 280 0.70 -4.13 -25.54
CA GLU A 280 1.65 -3.01 -25.50
C GLU A 280 2.56 -3.07 -24.26
N MET A 281 2.01 -3.48 -23.11
CA MET A 281 2.81 -3.63 -21.90
C MET A 281 3.79 -4.82 -21.98
N ILE A 282 3.37 -5.94 -22.57
CA ILE A 282 4.25 -7.09 -22.84
C ILE A 282 5.36 -6.69 -23.81
N ASP A 283 5.02 -6.04 -24.93
CA ASP A 283 5.97 -5.58 -25.93
C ASP A 283 7.00 -4.61 -25.33
N GLN A 284 6.58 -3.74 -24.40
CA GLN A 284 7.49 -2.87 -23.65
C GLN A 284 8.48 -3.67 -22.79
N PHE A 285 8.00 -4.68 -22.04
CA PHE A 285 8.89 -5.54 -21.26
C PHE A 285 9.87 -6.31 -22.14
N ASP A 286 9.39 -6.88 -23.24
CA ASP A 286 10.23 -7.62 -24.19
C ASP A 286 11.29 -6.71 -24.82
N ALA A 287 10.93 -5.47 -25.17
CA ALA A 287 11.86 -4.49 -25.67
C ALA A 287 12.91 -4.08 -24.62
N GLU A 288 12.52 -3.90 -23.35
CA GLU A 288 13.45 -3.56 -22.27
C GLU A 288 14.39 -4.72 -21.93
N LEU A 289 13.89 -5.97 -21.90
CA LEU A 289 14.71 -7.16 -21.72
C LEU A 289 15.68 -7.37 -22.88
N GLY A 290 15.22 -7.21 -24.13
CA GLY A 290 16.08 -7.26 -25.31
C GLY A 290 17.15 -6.16 -25.31
N ARG A 291 16.80 -4.93 -24.87
CA ARG A 291 17.78 -3.85 -24.69
C ARG A 291 18.83 -4.17 -23.64
N ARG A 292 18.45 -4.80 -22.52
CA ARG A 292 19.40 -5.27 -21.50
C ARG A 292 20.38 -6.28 -22.09
N GLU A 293 19.89 -7.30 -22.78
CA GLU A 293 20.74 -8.32 -23.40
C GLU A 293 21.68 -7.71 -24.45
N GLN A 294 21.14 -6.83 -25.30
CA GLN A 294 21.94 -6.11 -26.29
C GLN A 294 23.01 -5.23 -25.64
N ALA A 295 22.69 -4.55 -24.53
CA ALA A 295 23.65 -3.72 -23.79
C ALA A 295 24.85 -4.55 -23.30
N LEU A 296 24.57 -5.69 -22.67
CA LEU A 296 25.61 -6.59 -22.16
C LEU A 296 26.45 -7.18 -23.29
N LYS A 297 25.80 -7.67 -24.35
CA LYS A 297 26.49 -8.21 -25.53
C LYS A 297 27.37 -7.18 -26.24
N THR A 298 26.87 -5.95 -26.39
CA THR A 298 27.65 -4.86 -27.00
C THR A 298 28.82 -4.48 -26.12
N PHE A 299 28.61 -4.39 -24.80
CA PHE A 299 29.67 -4.13 -23.84
C PHE A 299 30.80 -5.18 -23.95
N ASP A 300 30.44 -6.47 -23.97
CA ASP A 300 31.41 -7.57 -24.10
C ASP A 300 32.20 -7.50 -25.41
N GLY A 301 31.50 -7.20 -26.52
CA GLY A 301 32.13 -7.02 -27.83
C GLY A 301 33.08 -5.82 -27.90
N LEU A 302 32.80 -4.74 -27.17
CA LEU A 302 33.68 -3.57 -27.08
C LEU A 302 34.87 -3.83 -26.16
N LEU A 303 34.64 -4.50 -25.02
CA LEU A 303 35.67 -4.88 -24.07
C LEU A 303 36.74 -5.77 -24.72
N ALA A 304 36.32 -6.71 -25.57
CA ALA A 304 37.22 -7.59 -26.32
C ALA A 304 38.12 -6.85 -27.34
N LYS A 305 37.73 -5.64 -27.76
CA LYS A 305 38.50 -4.81 -28.72
C LYS A 305 39.53 -3.90 -28.04
N LEU A 306 39.59 -3.87 -26.72
CA LEU A 306 40.59 -3.07 -26.01
C LEU A 306 41.98 -3.72 -26.10
N GLU A 307 42.97 -2.95 -26.51
CA GLU A 307 44.35 -3.44 -26.63
C GLU A 307 44.99 -3.67 -25.25
N LEU A 308 44.74 -2.76 -24.29
CA LEU A 308 45.36 -2.78 -22.96
C LEU A 308 44.73 -3.84 -22.04
N GLU A 309 45.52 -4.87 -21.69
CA GLU A 309 45.11 -5.93 -20.75
C GLU A 309 44.74 -5.39 -19.36
N ALA A 310 45.48 -4.39 -18.87
CA ALA A 310 45.24 -3.79 -17.56
C ALA A 310 43.85 -3.12 -17.47
N ASP A 311 43.41 -2.48 -18.55
CA ASP A 311 42.07 -1.87 -18.62
C ASP A 311 41.00 -2.94 -18.74
N ARG A 312 41.24 -3.99 -19.53
CA ARG A 312 40.32 -5.14 -19.62
C ARG A 312 40.06 -5.79 -18.26
N GLN A 313 41.09 -5.98 -17.45
CA GLN A 313 40.94 -6.53 -16.09
C GLN A 313 40.11 -5.64 -15.17
N LYS A 314 40.41 -4.33 -15.12
CA LYS A 314 39.66 -3.36 -14.29
C LYS A 314 38.19 -3.30 -14.69
N ILE A 315 37.90 -3.34 -15.99
CA ILE A 315 36.55 -3.25 -16.53
C ILE A 315 35.80 -4.58 -16.36
N GLY A 316 36.52 -5.72 -16.34
CA GLY A 316 35.95 -7.04 -16.09
C GLY A 316 35.16 -7.13 -14.78
N ALA A 317 35.73 -6.62 -13.67
CA ALA A 317 35.03 -6.60 -12.38
C ALA A 317 33.75 -5.75 -12.43
N LEU A 318 33.78 -4.63 -13.15
CA LEU A 318 32.58 -3.81 -13.36
C LEU A 318 31.55 -4.51 -14.26
N ARG A 319 31.99 -5.30 -15.23
CA ARG A 319 31.11 -6.08 -16.11
C ARG A 319 30.35 -7.17 -15.35
N GLU A 320 30.97 -7.80 -14.36
CA GLU A 320 30.30 -8.74 -13.46
C GLU A 320 29.23 -8.04 -12.62
N GLU A 321 29.56 -6.87 -12.05
CA GLU A 321 28.59 -6.03 -11.33
C GLU A 321 27.40 -5.64 -12.22
N LEU A 322 27.68 -5.21 -13.45
CA LEU A 322 26.65 -4.91 -14.46
C LEU A 322 25.79 -6.14 -14.76
N ALA A 323 26.37 -7.35 -14.85
CA ALA A 323 25.60 -8.57 -15.10
C ALA A 323 24.56 -8.82 -14.00
N GLY A 324 24.97 -8.63 -12.74
CA GLY A 324 24.15 -8.90 -11.56
C GLY A 324 23.11 -7.82 -11.28
N HIS A 325 23.39 -6.55 -11.62
CA HIS A 325 22.56 -5.42 -11.21
C HIS A 325 21.90 -4.67 -12.37
N LEU A 326 22.27 -4.91 -13.63
CA LEU A 326 21.54 -4.34 -14.77
C LEU A 326 20.21 -5.08 -14.91
N ASN A 327 19.11 -4.42 -14.61
CA ASN A 327 17.76 -4.94 -14.67
C ASN A 327 16.78 -3.83 -15.11
N LEU A 328 15.49 -4.11 -15.15
CA LEU A 328 14.46 -3.16 -15.60
C LEU A 328 14.45 -1.84 -14.79
N SER A 329 14.86 -1.86 -13.53
CA SER A 329 14.95 -0.67 -12.67
C SER A 329 16.21 0.16 -12.90
N THR A 330 17.30 -0.44 -13.39
CA THR A 330 18.61 0.21 -13.54
C THR A 330 19.01 0.42 -15.01
N LEU A 331 18.28 -0.15 -15.97
CA LEU A 331 18.57 -0.08 -17.40
C LEU A 331 18.75 1.34 -17.93
N ASN A 332 17.98 2.29 -17.39
CA ASN A 332 18.07 3.71 -17.76
C ASN A 332 19.46 4.31 -17.55
N ARG A 333 20.31 3.74 -16.67
CA ARG A 333 21.70 4.18 -16.51
C ARG A 333 22.54 3.96 -17.77
N MET A 334 22.17 2.99 -18.59
CA MET A 334 22.84 2.67 -19.85
C MET A 334 22.29 3.43 -21.06
N ALA A 335 21.34 4.36 -20.88
CA ALA A 335 20.64 5.01 -21.99
C ALA A 335 21.60 5.74 -22.95
N ALA A 336 22.55 6.52 -22.42
CA ALA A 336 23.55 7.23 -23.23
C ALA A 336 24.44 6.27 -24.04
N PHE A 337 24.86 5.17 -23.43
CA PHE A 337 25.61 4.11 -24.10
C PHE A 337 24.80 3.48 -25.23
N MET A 338 23.54 3.11 -24.98
CA MET A 338 22.71 2.43 -25.96
C MET A 338 22.36 3.31 -27.16
N GLN A 339 22.24 4.63 -26.97
CA GLN A 339 22.05 5.57 -28.07
C GLN A 339 23.27 5.65 -28.98
N MET A 340 24.47 5.60 -28.41
CA MET A 340 25.74 5.75 -29.14
C MET A 340 26.42 4.41 -29.50
N ALA A 341 25.84 3.29 -29.07
CA ALA A 341 26.44 1.95 -29.23
C ALA A 341 26.73 1.60 -30.69
N GLY A 342 25.86 2.03 -31.61
CA GLY A 342 25.98 1.79 -33.06
C GLY A 342 26.75 2.87 -33.83
N ASP A 343 27.20 3.95 -33.18
CA ASP A 343 27.85 5.06 -33.87
C ASP A 343 29.29 4.72 -34.26
N GLU A 344 29.49 4.35 -35.52
CA GLU A 344 30.79 3.98 -36.10
C GLU A 344 31.86 5.08 -36.03
N THR A 345 31.47 6.34 -35.82
CA THR A 345 32.42 7.45 -35.68
C THR A 345 33.16 7.43 -34.34
N MET A 346 32.57 6.82 -33.31
CA MET A 346 33.18 6.71 -31.99
C MET A 346 34.07 5.47 -31.89
N THR A 347 35.22 5.62 -31.25
CA THR A 347 36.12 4.51 -30.95
C THR A 347 35.49 3.54 -29.94
N PRO A 348 35.95 2.27 -29.89
CA PRO A 348 35.48 1.32 -28.88
C PRO A 348 35.70 1.82 -27.44
N GLN A 349 36.79 2.55 -27.20
CA GLN A 349 37.12 3.14 -25.91
C GLN A 349 36.10 4.20 -25.49
N GLU A 350 35.72 5.09 -26.40
CA GLU A 350 34.76 6.16 -26.11
C GLU A 350 33.35 5.62 -25.83
N ARG A 351 32.92 4.61 -26.59
CA ARG A 351 31.62 3.95 -26.34
C ARG A 351 31.62 3.21 -25.01
N LEU A 352 32.73 2.54 -24.67
CA LEU A 352 32.85 1.85 -23.38
C LEU A 352 32.90 2.85 -22.21
N ALA A 353 33.52 4.02 -22.40
CA ALA A 353 33.50 5.09 -21.42
C ALA A 353 32.06 5.55 -21.09
N LEU A 354 31.19 5.66 -22.10
CA LEU A 354 29.76 5.99 -21.89
C LEU A 354 29.04 4.92 -21.06
N ALA A 355 29.33 3.64 -21.29
CA ALA A 355 28.76 2.55 -20.50
C ALA A 355 29.20 2.62 -19.03
N ILE A 356 30.51 2.74 -18.80
CA ILE A 356 31.12 2.78 -17.47
C ILE A 356 30.62 4.00 -16.69
N SER A 357 30.74 5.18 -17.28
CA SER A 357 30.33 6.43 -16.64
C SER A 357 28.82 6.50 -16.44
N GLY A 358 28.02 6.07 -17.43
CA GLY A 358 26.56 6.01 -17.31
C GLY A 358 26.10 5.12 -16.15
N TRP A 359 26.76 3.97 -15.95
CA TRP A 359 26.50 3.10 -14.82
C TRP A 359 26.85 3.73 -13.46
N LEU A 360 28.00 4.41 -13.39
CA LEU A 360 28.57 4.96 -12.16
C LEU A 360 27.93 6.27 -11.69
N VAL A 361 27.62 7.19 -12.61
CA VAL A 361 27.12 8.54 -12.29
C VAL A 361 25.74 8.84 -12.88
N GLY A 362 25.16 7.92 -13.65
CA GLY A 362 23.88 8.06 -14.34
C GLY A 362 24.03 8.52 -15.80
N ALA A 363 23.05 8.19 -16.63
CA ALA A 363 23.11 8.42 -18.09
C ALA A 363 23.33 9.88 -18.48
N ASP A 364 22.71 10.83 -17.79
CA ASP A 364 22.80 12.27 -18.11
C ASP A 364 24.20 12.86 -17.89
N GLN A 365 25.08 12.15 -17.19
CA GLN A 365 26.43 12.59 -16.84
C GLN A 365 27.49 11.64 -17.39
N ALA A 366 27.11 10.81 -18.35
CA ALA A 366 28.04 9.94 -19.05
C ALA A 366 29.08 10.75 -19.85
N THR A 367 30.30 10.25 -19.90
CA THR A 367 31.43 10.85 -20.62
C THR A 367 32.02 9.85 -21.59
N VAL A 368 32.56 10.37 -22.69
CA VAL A 368 33.29 9.59 -23.71
C VAL A 368 34.76 9.39 -23.35
N ASN A 369 35.26 10.03 -22.28
CA ASN A 369 36.64 9.91 -21.86
C ASN A 369 36.85 8.69 -20.94
N LEU A 370 37.49 7.64 -21.47
CA LEU A 370 37.74 6.39 -20.76
C LEU A 370 38.62 6.56 -19.50
N PRO A 371 39.77 7.27 -19.53
CA PRO A 371 40.53 7.60 -18.32
C PRO A 371 39.68 8.20 -17.20
N VAL A 372 38.84 9.19 -17.51
CA VAL A 372 37.95 9.81 -16.52
C VAL A 372 36.93 8.79 -15.99
N ALA A 373 36.35 7.95 -16.85
CA ALA A 373 35.40 6.91 -16.44
C ALA A 373 36.06 5.83 -15.53
N LEU A 374 37.30 5.44 -15.81
CA LEU A 374 38.08 4.54 -14.95
C LEU A 374 38.47 5.21 -13.63
N SER A 375 38.79 6.51 -13.65
CA SER A 375 39.00 7.31 -12.44
C SER A 375 37.74 7.36 -11.57
N MET A 376 36.54 7.49 -12.16
CA MET A 376 35.27 7.39 -11.42
C MET A 376 35.12 6.05 -10.68
N TYR A 377 35.48 4.94 -11.33
CA TYR A 377 35.44 3.61 -10.71
C TYR A 377 36.42 3.51 -9.53
N ALA A 378 37.64 4.02 -9.69
CA ALA A 378 38.64 4.06 -8.63
C ALA A 378 38.19 4.94 -7.45
N VAL A 379 37.68 6.15 -7.72
CA VAL A 379 37.14 7.06 -6.69
C VAL A 379 35.99 6.40 -5.94
N ARG A 380 35.09 5.67 -6.61
CA ARG A 380 34.03 4.93 -5.94
C ARG A 380 34.58 3.91 -4.94
N GLY A 381 35.63 3.17 -5.32
CA GLY A 381 36.34 2.25 -4.41
C GLY A 381 36.91 2.96 -3.19
N LEU A 382 37.62 4.07 -3.41
CA LEU A 382 38.20 4.88 -2.33
C LEU A 382 37.12 5.49 -1.42
N VAL A 383 35.98 5.92 -1.96
CA VAL A 383 34.85 6.43 -1.17
C VAL A 383 34.28 5.33 -0.28
N ARG A 384 34.14 4.10 -0.79
CA ARG A 384 33.70 2.96 0.03
C ARG A 384 34.68 2.71 1.17
N GLU A 385 35.98 2.67 0.87
CA GLU A 385 37.03 2.48 1.88
C GLU A 385 37.05 3.61 2.92
N TYR A 386 36.90 4.86 2.48
CA TYR A 386 36.84 6.02 3.37
C TYR A 386 35.68 5.92 4.38
N LEU A 387 34.51 5.47 3.92
CA LEU A 387 33.30 5.39 4.74
C LEU A 387 33.29 4.19 5.70
N THR A 388 34.05 3.13 5.39
CA THR A 388 34.15 1.94 6.26
C THR A 388 35.38 1.96 7.17
N THR A 389 36.35 2.85 6.95
CA THR A 389 37.57 2.94 7.75
C THR A 389 37.34 3.71 9.06
N PRO A 390 37.53 3.09 10.24
CA PRO A 390 37.37 3.79 11.53
C PRO A 390 38.55 4.71 11.86
N ASP A 391 39.75 4.36 11.40
CA ASP A 391 41.00 5.08 11.70
C ASP A 391 41.05 6.47 11.02
N ALA A 392 41.34 7.51 11.79
CA ALA A 392 41.33 8.89 11.31
C ALA A 392 42.52 9.23 10.39
N LEU A 393 43.70 8.64 10.64
CA LEU A 393 44.90 8.88 9.84
C LEU A 393 44.74 8.25 8.45
N LYS A 394 44.31 7.00 8.40
CA LYS A 394 44.02 6.28 7.16
C LYS A 394 42.91 6.96 6.35
N ARG A 395 41.83 7.42 7.01
CA ARG A 395 40.80 8.23 6.33
C ARG A 395 41.37 9.50 5.69
N SER A 396 42.30 10.18 6.36
CA SER A 396 42.94 11.39 5.82
C SER A 396 43.80 11.08 4.59
N GLN A 397 44.49 9.94 4.57
CA GLN A 397 45.26 9.46 3.41
C GLN A 397 44.35 9.12 2.23
N ILE A 398 43.28 8.34 2.46
CA ILE A 398 42.29 8.00 1.42
C ILE A 398 41.66 9.27 0.83
N LEU A 399 41.36 10.27 1.67
CA LEU A 399 40.82 11.55 1.18
C LEU A 399 41.81 12.29 0.27
N ALA A 400 43.11 12.23 0.56
CA ALA A 400 44.14 12.81 -0.30
C ALA A 400 44.22 12.06 -1.65
N GLU A 401 44.10 10.74 -1.64
CA GLU A 401 44.04 9.92 -2.86
C GLU A 401 42.82 10.23 -3.70
N ILE A 402 41.64 10.37 -3.08
CA ILE A 402 40.42 10.80 -3.78
C ILE A 402 40.65 12.13 -4.48
N ARG A 403 41.25 13.12 -3.80
CA ARG A 403 41.52 14.45 -4.38
C ARG A 403 42.54 14.43 -5.52
N ALA A 404 43.42 13.44 -5.55
CA ALA A 404 44.43 13.28 -6.60
C ALA A 404 43.86 12.65 -7.89
N GLN A 405 42.69 12.03 -7.83
CA GLN A 405 42.02 11.43 -8.98
C GLN A 405 41.33 12.49 -9.86
N GLU A 406 41.30 12.27 -11.18
CA GLU A 406 40.60 13.15 -12.13
C GLU A 406 39.11 13.30 -11.79
N ALA A 407 38.46 12.20 -11.38
CA ALA A 407 37.08 12.19 -10.92
C ALA A 407 36.92 12.48 -9.41
N GLY A 408 37.94 13.05 -8.77
CA GLY A 408 38.02 13.31 -7.33
C GLY A 408 37.22 14.50 -6.80
N THR A 409 36.58 15.26 -7.68
CA THR A 409 35.86 16.48 -7.31
C THR A 409 34.62 16.16 -6.46
N THR A 410 34.22 17.09 -5.60
CA THR A 410 33.02 16.94 -4.76
C THR A 410 31.76 16.66 -5.59
N ALA A 411 31.67 17.24 -6.80
CA ALA A 411 30.55 17.00 -7.71
C ALA A 411 30.49 15.55 -8.20
N TYR A 412 31.62 14.96 -8.60
CA TYR A 412 31.66 13.54 -9.00
C TYR A 412 31.43 12.62 -7.82
N VAL A 413 32.05 12.88 -6.66
CA VAL A 413 31.83 12.08 -5.45
C VAL A 413 30.35 12.05 -5.05
N ALA A 414 29.67 13.21 -5.07
CA ALA A 414 28.24 13.27 -4.75
C ALA A 414 27.38 12.46 -5.75
N ARG A 415 27.74 12.45 -7.04
CA ARG A 415 27.06 11.65 -8.06
C ARG A 415 27.32 10.16 -7.88
N LEU A 416 28.56 9.77 -7.58
CA LEU A 416 28.92 8.38 -7.32
C LEU A 416 28.16 7.82 -6.11
N VAL A 417 28.17 8.55 -4.98
CA VAL A 417 27.46 8.14 -3.76
C VAL A 417 25.97 7.94 -4.01
N ARG A 418 25.36 8.74 -4.89
CA ARG A 418 23.93 8.62 -5.24
C ARG A 418 23.57 7.30 -5.92
N TRP A 419 24.51 6.68 -6.63
CA TRP A 419 24.26 5.53 -7.51
C TRP A 419 25.01 4.27 -7.12
N MET A 420 25.87 4.35 -6.10
CA MET A 420 26.64 3.26 -5.56
C MET A 420 25.75 2.25 -4.81
N LEU A 421 26.16 0.99 -4.83
CA LEU A 421 25.58 -0.04 -3.97
C LEU A 421 25.72 0.34 -2.49
N PRO A 422 24.80 -0.11 -1.60
CA PRO A 422 24.95 0.04 -0.17
C PRO A 422 26.34 -0.37 0.32
N LEU A 423 26.85 0.34 1.33
CA LEU A 423 28.16 0.07 1.92
C LEU A 423 28.15 -1.20 2.74
N VAL A 424 27.06 -1.39 3.47
CA VAL A 424 26.84 -2.53 4.35
C VAL A 424 26.06 -3.57 3.55
N GLU A 425 26.62 -4.77 3.43
CA GLU A 425 25.90 -5.91 2.89
C GLU A 425 24.72 -6.23 3.80
N LEU A 426 23.58 -6.56 3.20
CA LEU A 426 22.46 -7.04 3.98
C LEU A 426 22.84 -8.36 4.65
N PRO A 427 22.38 -8.61 5.90
CA PRO A 427 22.51 -9.93 6.49
C PRO A 427 21.92 -10.99 5.58
N ALA A 428 22.41 -12.23 5.72
CA ALA A 428 21.85 -13.36 5.00
C ALA A 428 20.32 -13.42 5.22
N GLU A 429 19.60 -13.47 4.11
CA GLU A 429 18.14 -13.52 4.13
C GLU A 429 17.66 -14.84 4.75
N SER A 430 16.61 -14.74 5.56
CA SER A 430 15.95 -15.94 6.09
C SER A 430 15.30 -16.73 4.95
N GLN A 431 15.61 -18.02 4.83
CA GLN A 431 15.01 -18.89 3.80
C GLN A 431 13.48 -18.98 3.87
N LYS A 432 12.86 -18.60 5.00
CA LYS A 432 11.42 -18.67 5.21
C LYS A 432 10.72 -17.31 5.15
N GLU A 433 11.47 -16.23 5.26
CA GLU A 433 10.94 -14.87 5.49
C GLU A 433 11.63 -13.90 4.54
N THR A 434 11.22 -13.92 3.27
CA THR A 434 11.82 -13.11 2.21
C THR A 434 11.65 -11.63 2.50
N GLY A 435 12.75 -10.88 2.39
CA GLY A 435 12.84 -9.44 2.60
C GLY A 435 12.65 -8.99 4.04
N TYR A 436 12.71 -9.90 5.01
CA TYR A 436 12.56 -9.58 6.42
C TYR A 436 13.89 -9.67 7.15
N TYR A 437 14.24 -8.59 7.85
CA TYR A 437 15.54 -8.46 8.52
C TYR A 437 15.36 -7.97 9.95
N GLU A 438 16.12 -8.57 10.86
CA GLU A 438 16.36 -8.04 12.20
C GLU A 438 17.76 -7.42 12.24
N LEU A 439 17.80 -6.14 12.58
CA LEU A 439 18.99 -5.31 12.53
C LEU A 439 19.16 -4.58 13.86
N SER A 440 20.34 -4.01 14.09
CA SER A 440 20.64 -3.24 15.31
C SER A 440 21.42 -2.00 14.97
N VAL A 441 21.13 -0.91 15.68
CA VAL A 441 21.87 0.36 15.59
C VAL A 441 22.32 0.77 16.98
N THR A 442 23.50 1.37 17.09
CA THR A 442 23.99 1.91 18.36
C THR A 442 23.20 3.18 18.71
N GLY A 443 22.49 3.14 19.83
CA GLY A 443 21.78 4.29 20.37
C GLY A 443 22.72 5.36 20.96
N PRO A 444 22.20 6.54 21.32
CA PRO A 444 22.99 7.65 21.87
C PRO A 444 23.82 7.26 23.10
N ASP A 445 23.28 6.37 23.93
CA ASP A 445 23.91 5.91 25.18
C ASP A 445 24.82 4.69 24.97
N GLY A 446 25.17 4.38 23.72
CA GLY A 446 25.96 3.20 23.35
C GLY A 446 25.19 1.88 23.39
N THR A 447 23.91 1.90 23.79
CA THR A 447 23.08 0.70 23.89
C THR A 447 22.58 0.27 22.50
N PRO A 448 22.67 -1.01 22.12
CA PRO A 448 22.12 -1.49 20.85
C PRO A 448 20.59 -1.43 20.85
N ILE A 449 20.02 -0.78 19.83
CA ILE A 449 18.58 -0.67 19.61
C ILE A 449 18.23 -1.61 18.45
N PRO A 450 17.55 -2.75 18.72
CA PRO A 450 17.10 -3.64 17.67
C PRO A 450 15.92 -3.02 16.89
N TYR A 451 15.86 -3.31 15.60
CA TYR A 451 14.78 -2.90 14.72
C TYR A 451 14.53 -3.95 13.64
N TRP A 452 13.27 -4.05 13.21
CA TRP A 452 12.84 -4.97 12.17
C TRP A 452 12.54 -4.21 10.90
N VAL A 453 12.89 -4.80 9.77
CA VAL A 453 12.68 -4.21 8.45
C VAL A 453 11.99 -5.23 7.56
N GLN A 454 10.97 -4.80 6.83
CA GLN A 454 10.44 -5.50 5.68
C GLN A 454 10.70 -4.67 4.42
N VAL A 455 11.45 -5.24 3.48
CA VAL A 455 11.59 -4.68 2.12
C VAL A 455 10.48 -5.20 1.22
N PRO A 456 10.10 -4.45 0.17
CA PRO A 456 9.07 -4.91 -0.76
C PRO A 456 9.54 -6.10 -1.60
N PRO A 457 8.62 -6.86 -2.20
CA PRO A 457 8.96 -7.91 -3.17
C PRO A 457 9.79 -7.36 -4.34
N GLU A 458 10.71 -8.18 -4.85
CA GLU A 458 11.67 -7.79 -5.91
C GLU A 458 12.53 -6.57 -5.52
N TYR A 459 12.90 -6.47 -4.24
CA TYR A 459 13.77 -5.40 -3.75
C TYR A 459 15.11 -5.37 -4.51
N ASP A 460 15.36 -4.23 -5.14
CA ASP A 460 16.64 -3.85 -5.73
C ASP A 460 17.27 -2.72 -4.91
N PRO A 461 18.49 -2.90 -4.34
CA PRO A 461 19.18 -1.87 -3.55
C PRO A 461 19.56 -0.60 -4.32
N LEU A 462 19.52 -0.63 -5.66
CA LEU A 462 19.81 0.51 -6.53
C LEU A 462 18.57 1.33 -6.90
N ARG A 463 17.38 0.90 -6.46
CA ARG A 463 16.12 1.65 -6.57
C ARG A 463 15.86 2.45 -5.29
N ARG A 464 15.19 3.59 -5.42
CA ARG A 464 14.75 4.41 -4.28
C ARG A 464 13.36 3.97 -3.83
N TYR A 465 13.18 3.82 -2.53
CA TYR A 465 11.92 3.41 -1.92
C TYR A 465 11.47 4.46 -0.90
N PRO A 466 10.16 4.72 -0.81
CA PRO A 466 9.61 5.36 0.37
C PRO A 466 9.76 4.44 1.59
N LEU A 467 10.00 5.04 2.75
CA LEU A 467 10.21 4.36 4.03
C LEU A 467 9.11 4.75 5.02
N ILE A 468 8.48 3.75 5.62
CA ILE A 468 7.58 3.92 6.77
C ILE A 468 8.36 3.56 8.02
N VAL A 469 8.47 4.53 8.95
CA VAL A 469 8.95 4.25 10.31
C VAL A 469 7.72 4.09 11.20
N SER A 470 7.46 2.86 11.65
CA SER A 470 6.28 2.53 12.44
C SER A 470 6.68 2.27 13.90
N LEU A 471 6.15 3.09 14.80
CA LEU A 471 6.39 2.97 16.24
C LEU A 471 5.27 2.18 16.89
N ASN A 472 5.61 1.14 17.64
CA ASN A 472 4.63 0.35 18.39
C ASN A 472 4.14 1.15 19.62
N GLY A 473 2.86 0.97 19.97
CA GLY A 473 2.27 1.53 21.19
C GLY A 473 2.33 0.56 22.37
N ALA A 474 1.86 1.01 23.54
CA ALA A 474 1.81 0.18 24.75
C ALA A 474 1.05 -1.14 24.51
N GLY A 475 1.66 -2.27 24.87
CA GLY A 475 1.09 -3.61 24.70
C GLY A 475 1.21 -4.19 23.29
N THR A 476 1.90 -3.51 22.37
CA THR A 476 2.27 -4.04 21.04
C THR A 476 3.79 -4.10 20.90
N ASN A 477 4.29 -4.83 19.90
CA ASN A 477 5.72 -4.94 19.61
C ASN A 477 6.01 -4.45 18.18
N PRO A 478 7.29 -4.23 17.84
CA PRO A 478 7.68 -3.80 16.49
C PRO A 478 7.29 -4.78 15.37
N GLN A 479 7.31 -6.09 15.61
CA GLN A 479 6.92 -7.09 14.62
C GLN A 479 5.45 -6.97 14.22
N LEU A 480 4.55 -6.68 15.17
CA LEU A 480 3.14 -6.41 14.90
C LEU A 480 2.95 -5.15 14.03
N GLN A 481 3.88 -4.20 14.09
CA GLN A 481 3.86 -3.03 13.19
C GLN A 481 4.24 -3.43 11.76
N ILE A 482 5.20 -4.34 11.60
CA ILE A 482 5.51 -4.93 10.30
C ILE A 482 4.29 -5.68 9.77
N ASP A 483 3.67 -6.54 10.57
CA ASP A 483 2.47 -7.29 10.18
C ASP A 483 1.32 -6.36 9.75
N TRP A 484 1.13 -5.23 10.44
CA TRP A 484 0.10 -4.27 10.11
C TRP A 484 0.27 -3.66 8.71
N TRP A 485 1.48 -3.21 8.37
CA TRP A 485 1.76 -2.52 7.11
C TRP A 485 2.06 -3.47 5.95
N ALA A 486 2.88 -4.48 6.20
CA ALA A 486 3.31 -5.44 5.21
C ALA A 486 2.33 -6.61 5.05
N GLY A 487 1.33 -6.76 5.94
CA GLY A 487 0.36 -7.85 5.90
C GLY A 487 0.95 -9.17 6.38
N ALA A 488 0.10 -10.18 6.61
CA ALA A 488 0.54 -11.50 7.05
C ALA A 488 1.35 -12.24 5.97
N TRP A 489 2.18 -13.18 6.42
CA TRP A 489 2.90 -14.13 5.57
C TRP A 489 1.94 -14.91 4.66
N GLN A 490 2.32 -15.02 3.39
CA GLN A 490 1.65 -15.84 2.38
C GLN A 490 2.40 -17.15 2.18
N GLU A 491 1.74 -18.12 1.52
CA GLU A 491 2.41 -19.29 0.99
C GLU A 491 3.54 -18.86 0.03
N GLY A 492 4.73 -19.42 0.22
CA GLY A 492 5.94 -19.01 -0.50
C GLY A 492 6.80 -17.96 0.22
N GLY A 493 6.50 -17.61 1.48
CA GLY A 493 7.43 -16.86 2.34
C GLY A 493 7.54 -15.36 2.05
N TRP A 494 6.53 -14.77 1.41
CA TRP A 494 6.45 -13.33 1.12
C TRP A 494 5.21 -12.69 1.76
N ARG A 495 5.14 -11.35 1.79
CA ARG A 495 4.02 -10.61 2.39
C ARG A 495 3.27 -9.73 1.37
N ALA A 496 1.94 -9.75 1.44
CA ALA A 496 1.05 -9.14 0.43
C ALA A 496 0.28 -7.87 0.90
N GLY A 497 0.70 -7.24 2.00
CA GLY A 497 0.05 -6.05 2.54
C GLY A 497 0.28 -4.78 1.74
N GLN A 498 -0.26 -3.66 2.24
CA GLN A 498 -0.26 -2.39 1.50
C GLN A 498 1.16 -1.85 1.27
N ALA A 499 2.07 -2.01 2.22
CA ALA A 499 3.46 -1.60 2.02
C ALA A 499 4.12 -2.37 0.86
N SER A 500 3.99 -3.70 0.85
CA SER A 500 4.47 -4.53 -0.26
C SER A 500 3.82 -4.19 -1.59
N ARG A 501 2.50 -3.94 -1.60
CA ARG A 501 1.73 -3.54 -2.78
C ARG A 501 2.22 -2.25 -3.42
N HIS A 502 2.56 -1.27 -2.59
CA HIS A 502 2.98 0.05 -3.05
C HIS A 502 4.50 0.21 -3.14
N GLY A 503 5.29 -0.83 -2.85
CA GLY A 503 6.75 -0.79 -2.91
C GLY A 503 7.39 0.06 -1.81
N TYR A 504 6.86 -0.01 -0.59
CA TYR A 504 7.39 0.69 0.58
C TYR A 504 8.28 -0.24 1.40
N ILE A 505 9.35 0.31 1.97
CA ILE A 505 10.08 -0.33 3.06
C ILE A 505 9.36 0.01 4.37
N VAL A 506 9.17 -0.98 5.23
CA VAL A 506 8.63 -0.78 6.58
C VAL A 506 9.74 -1.05 7.58
N MET A 507 9.99 -0.11 8.48
CA MET A 507 10.93 -0.25 9.59
C MET A 507 10.21 -0.04 10.91
N ALA A 508 10.45 -0.92 11.86
CA ALA A 508 9.88 -0.85 13.20
C ALA A 508 10.99 -0.99 14.26
N PRO A 509 11.42 0.11 14.90
CA PRO A 509 12.43 0.05 15.95
C PRO A 509 11.83 -0.35 17.31
N LYS A 510 12.59 -1.09 18.13
CA LYS A 510 12.29 -1.27 19.55
C LYS A 510 12.68 0.01 20.29
N TRP A 511 11.75 0.96 20.37
CA TRP A 511 11.98 2.25 21.00
C TRP A 511 11.57 2.30 22.48
N SER A 512 10.63 1.46 22.91
CA SER A 512 10.13 1.41 24.28
C SER A 512 11.02 0.55 25.18
N GLY A 513 11.21 0.98 26.43
CA GLY A 513 11.88 0.16 27.45
C GLY A 513 11.09 -1.10 27.81
N ASP A 514 11.79 -2.10 28.39
CA ASP A 514 11.13 -3.31 28.88
C ASP A 514 10.08 -2.92 29.96
N HIS A 515 8.84 -3.36 29.77
CA HIS A 515 7.69 -3.06 30.65
C HIS A 515 7.23 -1.59 30.72
N GLN A 516 7.62 -0.73 29.79
CA GLN A 516 7.12 0.64 29.73
C GLN A 516 5.61 0.67 29.40
N SER A 517 4.79 1.11 30.36
CA SER A 517 3.32 1.14 30.28
C SER A 517 2.74 2.51 29.94
N SER A 518 3.59 3.54 29.86
CA SER A 518 3.23 4.93 29.57
C SER A 518 4.33 5.61 28.73
N TYR A 519 3.90 6.52 27.85
CA TYR A 519 4.74 7.19 26.84
C TYR A 519 5.78 8.13 27.44
#